data_AF-A0A7G5ZMN2-F1
#
_entry.id   AF-A0A7G5ZMN2-F1
#
_cell.length_a   1.000
_cell.length_b   1.000
_cell.length_c   1.000
_cell.angle_alpha   90.00
_cell.angle_beta   90.00
_cell.angle_gamma   90.00
#
_symmetry.space_group_name_H-M   'P 1'
#
loop_
_entity.id
_entity.type
_entity.pdbx_description
1 polymer ?
#
loop_
_entity_poly.entity_id
_entity_poly.type
_entity_poly.pdbx_seq_one_letter_code
_entity_poly.pdbx_strand_id
1 'polypeptide(L)'
;MEHDPDRRFALIEVSANDWAIHDLHYSENDHRRVVCTIFEDAPTEVEVLWRRDLPLALRYSSPEDVLDAVRRFQDASRATRPIPIPHLPPVRGTKGSARDSR
;
A
#
# COMPACT_ATOMS: atom_id res chain seq x y z
N MET A 1 0.84 22.84 -4.05
CA MET A 1 0.85 21.94 -2.89
C MET A 1 1.69 20.75 -3.28
N GLU A 2 2.81 20.59 -2.60
CA GLU A 2 3.78 19.52 -2.80
C GLU A 2 3.10 18.21 -2.39
N HIS A 3 2.64 17.43 -3.37
CA HIS A 3 2.28 16.05 -3.13
C HIS A 3 3.58 15.34 -2.79
N ASP A 4 3.86 15.18 -1.49
CA ASP A 4 4.88 14.25 -1.04
C ASP A 4 4.47 12.86 -1.56
N PRO A 5 5.14 12.33 -2.59
CA PRO A 5 4.70 11.12 -3.27
C PRO A 5 4.77 9.89 -2.35
N ASP A 6 5.45 10.00 -1.21
CA ASP A 6 5.56 8.95 -0.21
C ASP A 6 4.38 8.91 0.78
N ARG A 7 3.59 9.99 0.90
CA ARG A 7 2.48 10.05 1.87
C ARG A 7 1.13 9.67 1.25
N ARG A 8 1.05 8.47 0.66
CA ARG A 8 -0.16 7.98 -0.01
C ARG A 8 -1.40 7.95 0.89
N PHE A 9 -1.25 7.60 2.16
CA PHE A 9 -2.36 7.53 3.11
C PHE A 9 -2.25 8.62 4.16
N ALA A 10 -3.36 9.30 4.40
CA ALA A 10 -3.51 10.33 5.41
C ALA A 10 -4.65 9.98 6.38
N LEU A 11 -4.39 10.14 7.67
CA LEU A 11 -5.40 10.11 8.71
C LEU A 11 -6.01 11.51 8.84
N ILE A 12 -7.33 11.59 8.75
CA ILE A 12 -8.10 12.83 8.82
C ILE A 12 -9.04 12.71 10.00
N GLU A 13 -8.97 13.68 10.92
CA GLU A 13 -9.95 13.83 12.00
C GLU A 13 -11.26 14.36 11.40
N VAL A 14 -12.35 13.63 11.62
CA VAL A 14 -13.69 13.98 11.14
C VAL A 14 -14.50 14.60 12.27
N SER A 15 -14.34 14.07 13.47
CA SER A 15 -14.92 14.57 14.72
C SER A 15 -13.97 14.26 15.89
N ALA A 16 -14.32 14.66 17.11
CA ALA A 16 -13.51 14.41 18.30
C ALA A 16 -13.24 12.91 18.55
N ASN A 17 -14.15 12.03 18.10
CA ASN A 17 -14.09 10.59 18.35
C ASN A 17 -14.07 9.77 17.05
N ASP A 18 -14.02 10.46 15.90
CA ASP A 18 -14.11 9.82 14.59
C ASP A 18 -12.99 10.29 13.67
N TRP A 19 -12.37 9.33 12.98
CA TRP A 19 -11.34 9.59 11.99
C TRP A 19 -11.63 8.84 10.70
N ALA A 20 -10.98 9.25 9.62
CA ALA A 20 -11.00 8.55 8.34
C ALA A 20 -9.60 8.44 7.77
N ILE A 21 -9.31 7.33 7.11
CA ILE A 21 -8.08 7.20 6.33
C ILE A 21 -8.41 7.49 4.87
N HIS A 22 -7.72 8.47 4.30
CA HIS A 22 -7.82 8.86 2.90
C HIS A 22 -6.61 8.35 2.10
N ASP A 23 -6.86 7.77 0.94
CA ASP A 23 -5.88 7.45 -0.09
C ASP A 23 -5.72 8.67 -1.01
N LEU A 24 -4.66 9.45 -0.78
CA LEU A 24 -4.35 10.70 -1.50
C LEU A 24 -4.00 10.48 -2.98
N HIS A 25 -3.88 9.22 -3.42
CA HIS A 25 -3.81 8.90 -4.85
C HIS A 25 -5.10 9.26 -5.60
N TYR A 26 -6.24 9.26 -4.91
CA TYR A 26 -7.54 9.57 -5.48
C TYR A 26 -7.94 11.04 -5.21
N SER A 27 -8.64 11.64 -6.17
CA SER A 27 -9.17 13.00 -6.04
C SER A 27 -10.25 13.07 -4.97
N GLU A 28 -10.54 14.28 -4.48
CA GLU A 28 -11.51 14.51 -3.39
C GLU A 28 -12.93 14.04 -3.71
N ASN A 29 -13.31 14.02 -4.99
CA ASN A 29 -14.63 13.59 -5.44
C ASN A 29 -14.72 12.08 -5.73
N ASP A 30 -13.63 11.33 -5.59
CA ASP A 30 -13.63 9.89 -5.82
C ASP A 30 -14.00 9.13 -4.55
N HIS A 31 -15.07 8.34 -4.61
CA HIS A 31 -15.52 7.48 -3.51
C HIS A 31 -14.44 6.51 -3.01
N ARG A 32 -13.49 6.14 -3.87
CA ARG A 32 -12.36 5.25 -3.52
C ARG A 32 -11.35 5.92 -2.61
N ARG A 33 -11.38 7.24 -2.47
CA ARG A 33 -10.48 7.99 -1.59
C ARG A 33 -10.62 7.55 -0.14
N VAL A 34 -11.82 7.25 0.34
CA VAL A 34 -12.03 6.80 1.71
C VAL A 34 -11.70 5.31 1.83
N VAL A 35 -10.67 4.98 2.60
CA VAL A 35 -10.22 3.60 2.84
C VAL A 35 -11.01 2.97 3.99
N CYS A 36 -11.17 3.71 5.09
CA CYS A 36 -11.94 3.31 6.24
C CYS A 36 -12.41 4.51 7.03
N THR A 37 -13.39 4.27 7.91
CA THR A 37 -13.77 5.18 8.99
C THR A 37 -13.43 4.49 10.31
N ILE A 38 -12.95 5.26 11.28
CA ILE A 38 -12.47 4.81 12.58
C ILE A 38 -13.30 5.54 13.63
N PHE A 39 -13.74 4.83 14.65
CA PHE A 39 -14.58 5.35 15.72
C PHE A 39 -13.99 4.91 17.06
N GLU A 40 -14.02 5.79 18.06
CA GLU A 40 -13.70 5.39 19.44
C GLU A 40 -14.75 4.40 19.96
N ASP A 41 -14.32 3.19 20.35
CA ASP A 41 -15.17 2.15 20.96
C ASP A 41 -14.98 2.16 22.49
N ALA A 42 -13.76 2.39 22.94
CA ALA A 42 -13.39 2.55 24.35
C ALA A 42 -12.19 3.52 24.49
N PRO A 43 -11.84 3.97 25.70
CA PRO A 43 -10.76 4.96 25.90
C PRO A 43 -9.37 4.55 25.38
N THR A 44 -9.16 3.26 25.11
CA THR A 44 -7.91 2.71 24.59
C THR A 44 -8.15 1.78 23.40
N GLU A 45 -9.32 1.87 22.76
CA GLU A 45 -9.69 1.01 21.65
C GLU A 45 -10.53 1.77 20.63
N VAL A 46 -10.19 1.59 19.36
CA VAL A 46 -10.93 2.12 18.23
C VAL A 46 -11.44 0.98 17.35
N GLU A 47 -12.67 1.12 16.86
CA GLU A 47 -13.27 0.23 15.88
C GLU A 47 -13.10 0.80 14.47
N VAL A 48 -12.90 -0.07 13.49
CA VAL A 48 -12.63 0.29 12.10
C VAL A 48 -13.68 -0.29 11.17
N LEU A 49 -14.31 0.58 10.38
CA LEU A 49 -15.18 0.21 9.27
C LEU A 49 -14.43 0.36 7.94
N TRP A 50 -13.97 -0.76 7.40
CA TRP A 50 -13.30 -0.81 6.10
C TRP A 50 -14.29 -0.55 4.95
N ARG A 51 -13.90 0.33 4.01
CA ARG A 51 -14.65 0.60 2.77
C ARG A 51 -14.19 -0.26 1.61
N ARG A 52 -13.04 -0.92 1.76
CA ARG A 52 -12.45 -1.87 0.81
C ARG A 52 -12.39 -3.24 1.47
N ASP A 53 -12.38 -4.29 0.66
CA ASP A 53 -12.15 -5.65 1.15
C ASP A 53 -10.67 -5.83 1.51
N LEU A 54 -10.34 -5.51 2.76
CA LEU A 54 -9.00 -5.59 3.32
C LEU A 54 -9.01 -6.63 4.45
N PRO A 55 -8.10 -7.63 4.44
CA PRO A 55 -8.02 -8.63 5.49
C PRO A 55 -7.28 -8.09 6.73
N LEU A 56 -7.66 -6.90 7.19
CA LEU A 56 -7.12 -6.23 8.36
C LEU A 56 -8.09 -6.37 9.54
N ALA A 57 -7.57 -6.17 10.76
CA ALA A 57 -8.39 -6.27 11.96
C ALA A 57 -9.50 -5.18 11.97
N LEU A 58 -10.51 -5.39 12.80
CA LEU A 58 -11.60 -4.42 12.99
C LEU A 58 -11.41 -3.56 14.24
N ARG A 59 -10.43 -3.87 15.10
CA ARG A 59 -10.15 -3.17 16.36
C ARG A 59 -8.65 -2.93 16.52
N TYR A 60 -8.30 -1.74 17.02
CA TYR A 60 -6.93 -1.29 17.24
C TYR A 60 -6.84 -0.45 18.51
N SER A 61 -5.64 -0.21 19.04
CA SER A 61 -5.47 0.62 20.24
C SER A 61 -5.52 2.11 19.94
N SER A 62 -5.22 2.55 18.72
CA SER A 62 -5.35 3.94 18.31
C SER A 62 -5.59 4.09 16.80
N PRO A 63 -6.08 5.26 16.33
CA PRO A 63 -6.23 5.55 14.90
C PRO A 63 -4.92 5.48 14.11
N GLU A 64 -3.78 5.79 14.75
CA GLU A 64 -2.45 5.72 14.15
C GLU A 64 -2.03 4.28 13.85
N ASP A 65 -2.36 3.34 14.74
CA ASP A 65 -2.11 1.90 14.49
C ASP A 65 -2.86 1.41 13.25
N VAL A 66 -4.06 1.93 12.99
CA VAL A 66 -4.83 1.63 11.78
C VAL A 66 -4.10 2.15 10.55
N LEU A 67 -3.60 3.39 10.60
CA LEU A 67 -2.84 3.99 9.49
C LEU A 67 -1.57 3.19 9.16
N ASP A 68 -0.84 2.77 10.18
CA ASP A 68 0.37 1.96 10.01
C ASP A 68 0.04 0.55 9.49
N ALA A 69 -1.06 -0.05 9.92
CA ALA A 69 -1.53 -1.33 9.36
C ALA A 69 -1.85 -1.21 7.86
N VAL A 70 -2.54 -0.14 7.44
CA VAL A 70 -2.84 0.12 6.02
C VAL A 70 -1.56 0.31 5.21
N ARG A 71 -0.60 1.08 5.72
CA ARG A 71 0.70 1.31 5.06
C ARG A 71 1.46 -0.01 4.88
N ARG A 72 1.62 -0.79 5.96
CA ARG A 72 2.30 -2.09 5.93
C ARG A 72 1.64 -3.07 4.96
N PHE A 73 0.32 -3.13 4.94
CA PHE A 73 -0.41 -3.98 4.00
C PHE A 73 -0.17 -3.57 2.54
N GLN A 74 -0.20 -2.27 2.25
CA GLN A 74 0.07 -1.74 0.92
C GLN A 74 1.52 -2.00 0.46
N ASP A 75 2.49 -1.88 1.37
CA ASP A 75 3.90 -2.13 1.07
C ASP A 75 4.18 -3.61 0.83
N ALA A 76 3.62 -4.51 1.65
CA ALA A 76 3.69 -5.96 1.43
C ALA A 76 3.05 -6.37 0.09
N SER A 77 1.92 -5.75 -0.26
CA SER A 77 1.27 -5.94 -1.57
C SER A 77 2.14 -5.43 -2.73
N ARG A 78 2.89 -4.33 -2.56
CA ARG A 78 3.84 -3.85 -3.57
C ARG A 78 5.07 -4.73 -3.70
N ALA A 79 5.59 -5.27 -2.61
CA ALA A 79 6.76 -6.15 -2.61
C ALA A 79 6.54 -7.44 -3.43
N THR A 80 5.29 -7.90 -3.53
CA THR A 80 4.91 -9.08 -4.32
C THR A 80 4.51 -8.76 -5.76
N ARG A 81 4.52 -7.49 -6.16
CA ARG A 81 4.13 -7.10 -7.52
C ARG A 81 5.27 -7.44 -8.49
N PRO A 82 5.01 -8.15 -9.60
CA PRO A 82 6.02 -8.41 -10.62
C PRO A 82 6.60 -7.10 -11.14
N ILE A 83 7.91 -6.91 -10.99
CA ILE A 83 8.61 -5.85 -11.71
C ILE A 83 8.79 -6.28 -13.17
N PRO A 84 8.45 -5.45 -14.17
CA PRO A 84 8.70 -5.79 -15.56
C PRO A 84 10.21 -5.93 -15.78
N ILE A 85 10.66 -7.15 -16.10
CA ILE A 85 12.05 -7.42 -16.46
C ILE A 85 12.23 -6.97 -17.92
N PRO A 86 13.20 -6.10 -18.24
CA PRO A 86 13.53 -5.76 -19.62
C PRO A 86 13.90 -7.03 -20.40
N HIS A 87 13.21 -7.29 -21.51
CA HIS A 87 13.55 -8.40 -22.41
C HIS A 87 14.86 -8.07 -23.13
N LEU A 88 15.99 -8.50 -22.56
CA LEU A 88 17.30 -8.45 -23.21
C LEU A 88 17.45 -9.67 -24.13
N PRO A 89 17.94 -9.50 -25.38
CA PRO A 89 18.20 -10.63 -26.27
C PRO A 89 19.26 -11.55 -25.65
N PRO A 90 19.19 -12.87 -25.89
CA PRO A 90 20.16 -13.81 -25.36
C PRO A 90 21.56 -13.47 -25.87
N VAL A 91 22.53 -13.47 -24.95
CA VAL A 91 23.95 -13.28 -25.28
C VAL A 91 24.34 -14.39 -26.25
N ARG A 92 24.67 -14.04 -27.50
CA ARG A 92 25.19 -15.01 -28.47
C ARG A 92 26.54 -15.49 -27.98
N GLY A 93 26.55 -16.63 -27.30
CA GLY A 93 27.76 -17.35 -26.96
C GLY A 93 28.52 -17.65 -28.26
N THR A 94 29.69 -17.06 -28.40
CA THR A 94 30.68 -17.49 -29.38
C THR A 94 31.01 -18.95 -29.05
N LYS A 95 30.40 -19.89 -29.77
CA LYS A 95 30.78 -21.30 -29.71
C LYS A 95 32.26 -21.35 -30.07
N GLY A 96 33.09 -21.70 -29.08
CA GLY A 96 34.48 -22.05 -29.30
C GLY A 96 34.55 -23.10 -30.40
N SER A 97 35.29 -22.77 -31.46
CA SER A 97 35.67 -23.75 -32.47
C SER A 97 36.57 -24.77 -31.80
N ALA A 98 36.03 -25.93 -31.49
CA ALA A 98 36.82 -27.09 -31.14
C ALA A 98 37.31 -27.75 -32.43
N ARG A 99 38.65 -27.79 -32.54
CA ARG A 99 39.49 -28.82 -33.19
C ARG A 99 39.36 -29.04 -34.69
N ASP A 100 40.50 -28.95 -35.39
CA ASP A 100 41.00 -30.09 -36.18
C ASP A 100 42.52 -30.02 -36.46
N SER A 101 43.18 -31.19 -36.33
CA SER A 101 44.46 -31.67 -36.90
C SER A 101 45.76 -30.86 -36.66
N ARG A 102 46.84 -31.42 -36.08
CA ARG A 102 47.55 -32.67 -36.41
C ARG A 102 48.54 -33.05 -35.30
#